data_AF-A0A0S8GQA9-F1
#
_entry.id   AF-A0A0S8GQA9-F1
#
_cell.length_a   1.000
_cell.length_b   1.000
_cell.length_c   1.000
_cell.angle_alpha   90.00
_cell.angle_beta   90.00
_cell.angle_gamma   90.00
#
_symmetry.space_group_name_H-M   'P 1'
#
loop_
_entity.id
_entity.type
_entity.pdbx_description
1 polymer ?
#
loop_
_entity_poly.entity_id
_entity_poly.type
_entity_poly.pdbx_seq_one_letter_code
_entity_poly.pdbx_strand_id
1 'polypeptide(L)'
;MMMGEFWQDIRFAGRSLSKAPGFALVVVLILGIGIGANVAMFSIIDATMIRPLPYPEPERLVLGRATFGGRVNPYASAFDYWDYRDFSTSFEQL
;
A
#
# COMPACT_ATOMS: atom_id res chain seq x y z
N MET A 1 46.66 -6.26 -3.43
CA MET A 1 46.48 -7.46 -2.56
C MET A 1 45.03 -7.62 -2.10
N MET A 2 44.34 -6.59 -1.60
CA MET A 2 42.96 -6.71 -1.06
C MET A 2 41.89 -7.24 -2.03
N MET A 3 41.96 -6.92 -3.33
CA MET A 3 40.91 -7.35 -4.29
C MET A 3 40.94 -8.85 -4.62
N GLY A 4 42.11 -9.49 -4.51
CA GLY A 4 42.24 -10.94 -4.77
C GLY A 4 41.62 -11.79 -3.66
N GLU A 5 41.77 -11.32 -2.41
CA GLU A 5 41.22 -11.99 -1.23
C GLU A 5 39.69 -11.93 -1.23
N PHE A 6 39.11 -10.76 -1.54
CA PHE A 6 37.65 -10.63 -1.63
C PHE A 6 37.03 -11.57 -2.66
N TRP A 7 37.69 -11.75 -3.81
CA TRP A 7 37.22 -12.67 -4.85
C TRP A 7 37.37 -14.14 -4.44
N GLN A 8 38.44 -14.46 -3.73
CA GLN A 8 38.68 -15.78 -3.18
C GLN A 8 37.64 -16.14 -2.10
N ASP A 9 37.27 -15.19 -1.25
CA ASP A 9 36.26 -15.37 -0.21
C ASP A 9 34.86 -15.60 -0.79
N ILE A 10 34.44 -14.83 -1.80
CA ILE A 10 33.16 -15.05 -2.49
C ILE A 10 33.12 -16.45 -3.12
N ARG A 11 34.20 -16.85 -3.80
CA ARG A 11 34.29 -18.16 -4.42
C ARG A 11 34.28 -19.29 -3.39
N PHE A 12 34.94 -19.07 -2.25
CA PHE A 12 34.96 -20.01 -1.14
C PHE A 12 33.58 -20.13 -0.49
N ALA A 13 32.90 -19.01 -0.25
CA ALA A 13 31.54 -18.96 0.29
C ALA A 13 30.55 -19.70 -0.63
N GLY A 14 30.57 -19.43 -1.94
CA GLY A 14 29.72 -20.14 -2.91
C GLY A 14 29.98 -21.65 -2.94
N ARG A 15 31.25 -22.07 -2.83
CA ARG A 15 31.62 -23.49 -2.71
C ARG A 15 31.20 -24.11 -1.37
N SER A 16 31.16 -23.31 -0.30
CA SER A 16 30.70 -23.76 1.01
C SER A 16 29.17 -23.97 1.03
N LEU A 17 28.41 -23.03 0.44
CA LEU A 17 26.95 -23.14 0.33
C LEU A 17 26.53 -24.38 -0.48
N SER A 18 27.25 -24.69 -1.56
CA SER A 18 27.00 -25.87 -2.41
C SER A 18 27.35 -27.20 -1.74
N LYS A 19 28.17 -27.20 -0.68
CA LYS A 19 28.44 -28.41 0.13
C LYS A 19 27.33 -28.72 1.14
N ALA A 20 26.50 -27.73 1.50
CA ALA A 20 25.40 -27.88 2.46
C ALA A 20 24.07 -27.36 1.88
N PRO A 21 23.56 -27.98 0.81
CA PRO A 21 22.44 -27.44 0.04
C PRO A 21 21.14 -27.31 0.86
N GLY A 22 20.88 -28.21 1.81
CA GLY A 22 19.70 -28.13 2.68
C GLY A 22 19.69 -26.89 3.57
N PHE A 23 20.83 -26.58 4.22
CA PHE A 23 20.98 -25.38 5.04
C PHE A 23 20.86 -24.10 4.19
N ALA A 24 21.55 -24.07 3.05
CA ALA A 24 21.48 -22.94 2.13
C ALA A 24 20.04 -22.66 1.67
N LEU A 25 19.27 -23.70 1.36
CA LEU A 25 17.90 -23.56 0.90
C LEU A 25 16.97 -22.99 1.99
N VAL A 26 17.11 -23.45 3.23
CA VAL A 26 16.36 -22.90 4.38
C VAL A 26 16.70 -21.42 4.59
N VAL A 27 17.99 -21.06 4.57
CA VAL A 27 18.43 -19.67 4.73
C VAL A 27 17.87 -18.78 3.62
N VAL A 28 17.95 -19.23 2.37
CA VAL A 28 17.40 -18.50 1.21
C VAL A 28 15.89 -18.32 1.34
N LEU A 29 15.15 -19.33 1.79
CA LEU A 29 13.71 -19.21 2.03
C LEU A 29 13.40 -18.19 3.12
N ILE A 30 14.09 -18.25 4.26
CA ILE A 30 13.88 -17.30 5.36
C ILE A 30 14.18 -15.87 4.91
N LEU A 31 15.31 -15.64 4.25
CA LEU A 31 15.69 -14.33 3.73
C LEU A 31 14.69 -13.85 2.68
N GLY A 32 14.30 -14.73 1.75
CA GLY A 32 13.33 -14.42 0.69
C GLY A 32 11.97 -14.03 1.25
N ILE A 33 11.47 -14.77 2.25
CA ILE A 33 10.22 -14.45 2.95
C ILE A 33 10.34 -13.12 3.69
N GLY A 34 11.41 -12.89 4.45
CA GLY A 34 11.60 -11.66 5.20
C GLY A 34 11.68 -10.42 4.29
N ILE A 35 12.40 -10.51 3.18
CA ILE A 35 12.49 -9.43 2.20
C ILE A 35 11.16 -9.24 1.48
N GLY A 36 10.55 -10.32 1.00
CA GLY A 36 9.29 -10.28 0.25
C GLY A 36 8.12 -9.77 1.08
N ALA A 37 8.03 -10.17 2.36
CA ALA A 37 7.00 -9.70 3.28
C ALA A 37 7.09 -8.19 3.51
N ASN A 38 8.31 -7.66 3.72
CA ASN A 38 8.51 -6.21 3.88
C ASN A 38 8.12 -5.45 2.61
N VAL A 39 8.53 -5.92 1.43
CA VAL A 39 8.18 -5.30 0.14
C VAL A 39 6.68 -5.35 -0.12
N ALA A 40 6.03 -6.49 0.16
CA ALA A 40 4.59 -6.64 -0.01
C ALA A 40 3.79 -5.72 0.93
N MET A 41 4.22 -5.61 2.20
CA MET A 41 3.61 -4.70 3.16
C MET A 41 3.71 -3.26 2.70
N PHE A 42 4.89 -2.82 2.26
CA PHE A 42 5.08 -1.46 1.75
C PHE A 42 4.25 -1.20 0.49
N SER A 43 4.17 -2.18 -0.42
CA SER A 43 3.36 -2.09 -1.64
C SER A 43 1.86 -1.95 -1.34
N ILE A 44 1.34 -2.71 -0.38
CA ILE A 44 -0.07 -2.60 0.06
C ILE A 44 -0.33 -1.24 0.70
N ILE A 45 0.57 -0.78 1.57
CA ILE A 45 0.45 0.54 2.20
C ILE A 45 0.49 1.65 1.14
N ASP A 46 1.43 1.58 0.20
CA ASP A 46 1.53 2.56 -0.89
C ASP A 46 0.25 2.58 -1.74
N ALA A 47 -0.27 1.41 -2.11
CA ALA A 47 -1.47 1.29 -2.92
C ALA A 47 -2.76 1.75 -2.22
N THR A 48 -2.84 1.65 -0.89
CA THR A 48 -4.07 1.96 -0.13
C THR A 48 -4.02 3.30 0.58
N MET A 49 -2.84 3.76 0.97
CA MET A 49 -2.64 4.93 1.82
C MET A 49 -1.98 6.10 1.07
N ILE A 50 -1.18 5.84 0.03
CA ILE A 50 -0.38 6.87 -0.66
C ILE A 50 -0.85 7.11 -2.10
N ARG A 51 -1.43 6.13 -2.79
CA ARG A 51 -2.05 6.38 -4.10
C ARG A 51 -3.35 7.18 -3.92
N PRO A 52 -3.40 8.45 -4.35
CA PRO A 52 -4.65 9.18 -4.38
C PRO A 52 -5.59 8.40 -5.29
N LEU A 53 -6.83 8.22 -4.84
CA LEU A 53 -7.89 7.59 -5.64
C LEU A 53 -7.87 8.23 -7.05
N PRO A 54 -8.09 7.46 -8.13
CA PRO A 54 -8.04 7.93 -9.52
C PRO A 54 -9.23 8.86 -9.82
N TYR A 55 -9.28 10.00 -9.15
CA TYR A 55 -10.20 11.09 -9.37
C TYR A 55 -9.37 12.32 -9.75
N PRO A 56 -9.69 13.00 -10.85
CA PRO A 56 -9.10 14.29 -11.15
C PRO A 56 -9.46 15.27 -10.01
N GLU A 57 -8.45 15.98 -9.49
CA GLU A 57 -8.57 16.99 -8.42
C GLU A 57 -8.93 16.43 -7.02
N PRO A 58 -8.06 15.62 -6.39
CA PRO A 58 -8.31 15.05 -5.06
C PRO A 58 -8.47 16.09 -3.94
N GLU A 59 -7.96 17.31 -4.15
CA GLU A 59 -8.12 18.45 -3.25
C GLU A 59 -9.52 19.07 -3.24
N ARG A 60 -10.39 18.69 -4.20
CA ARG A 60 -11.80 19.08 -4.24
C ARG A 60 -12.74 18.00 -3.72
N LEU A 61 -12.21 16.88 -3.24
CA LEU A 61 -13.01 15.79 -2.66
C LEU A 61 -13.49 16.20 -1.26
N VAL A 62 -14.76 16.60 -1.18
CA VAL A 62 -15.47 16.84 0.08
C VAL A 62 -16.29 15.60 0.46
N LEU A 63 -16.10 15.13 1.68
CA LEU A 63 -16.80 13.98 2.23
C LEU A 63 -18.22 14.41 2.65
N GLY A 64 -19.18 14.21 1.75
CA GLY A 64 -20.60 14.52 1.99
C GLY A 64 -21.18 13.61 3.07
N ARG A 65 -21.34 14.12 4.29
CA ARG A 65 -21.96 13.38 5.40
C ARG A 65 -23.40 13.85 5.57
N ALA A 66 -24.34 13.04 5.12
CA ALA A 66 -25.75 13.30 5.36
C ALA A 66 -26.09 13.09 6.84
N THR A 67 -26.74 14.07 7.46
CA THR A 67 -27.22 13.99 8.85
C THR A 67 -28.72 14.20 8.83
N PHE A 68 -29.50 13.19 9.23
CA PHE A 68 -30.96 13.29 9.35
C PHE A 68 -31.31 13.38 10.84
N GLY A 69 -31.96 14.48 11.26
CA GLY A 69 -32.37 14.67 12.66
C GLY A 69 -31.22 14.67 13.66
N GLY A 70 -30.05 15.21 13.29
CA GLY A 70 -28.86 15.26 14.15
C GLY A 70 -28.06 13.95 14.24
N ARG A 71 -28.47 12.89 13.53
CA ARG A 71 -27.73 11.62 13.45
C ARG A 71 -27.12 11.44 12.08
N VAL A 72 -25.82 11.11 12.06
CA VAL A 72 -25.07 10.82 10.84
C VAL A 72 -25.67 9.58 10.19
N ASN A 73 -26.14 9.70 8.95
CA ASN A 73 -26.62 8.57 8.17
C ASN A 73 -25.41 7.84 7.55
N PRO A 74 -25.09 6.62 7.98
CA PRO A 74 -23.95 5.87 7.46
C PRO A 74 -24.22 5.22 6.09
N TYR A 75 -25.46 5.27 5.59
CA TYR A 75 -25.89 4.63 4.34
C TYR A 75 -26.15 5.63 3.21
N ALA A 76 -25.60 6.84 3.30
CA ALA A 76 -25.73 7.84 2.26
C ALA A 76 -25.22 7.28 0.92
N SER A 77 -26.15 7.03 0.01
CA SER A 77 -25.91 6.45 -1.30
C SER A 77 -25.73 7.54 -2.35
N ALA A 78 -25.17 7.19 -3.51
CA ALA A 78 -25.02 8.16 -4.61
C ALA A 78 -26.37 8.74 -5.08
N PHE A 79 -27.49 8.03 -4.85
CA PHE A 79 -28.83 8.51 -5.15
C PHE A 79 -29.31 9.58 -4.16
N ASP A 80 -28.93 9.49 -2.89
CA ASP A 80 -29.32 10.49 -1.88
C ASP A 80 -28.74 11.88 -2.18
N TYR A 81 -27.61 11.96 -2.91
CA TYR A 81 -27.05 13.25 -3.36
C TYR A 81 -28.03 14.07 -4.22
N TRP A 82 -28.77 13.40 -5.10
CA TRP A 82 -29.73 14.06 -5.97
C TRP A 82 -30.92 14.60 -5.19
N ASP A 83 -31.41 13.81 -4.23
CA ASP A 83 -32.46 14.24 -3.31
C ASP A 83 -31.98 15.42 -2.45
N TYR A 84 -30.77 15.37 -1.88
CA TYR A 84 -30.24 16.49 -1.11
C TYR A 84 -30.06 17.76 -1.94
N ARG A 85 -29.68 17.63 -3.22
CA ARG A 85 -29.59 18.76 -4.14
C ARG A 85 -30.97 19.39 -4.40
N ASP A 86 -32.01 18.57 -4.53
CA ASP A 86 -33.37 19.06 -4.77
C ASP A 86 -34.01 19.67 -3.51
N PHE A 87 -33.61 19.22 -2.30
CA PHE A 87 -34.12 19.74 -1.03
C PHE A 87 -33.32 20.90 -0.41
N SER A 88 -32.14 21.26 -0.94
CA SER A 88 -31.28 22.30 -0.36
C SER A 88 -31.48 23.66 -1.03
N THR A 89 -32.44 24.43 -0.51
CA THR A 89 -32.67 25.84 -0.87
C THR A 89 -31.61 26.80 -0.30
N SER A 90 -30.42 26.31 0.06
CA SER A 90 -29.33 27.10 0.65
C SER A 90 -28.05 27.11 -0.20
N PHE A 91 -28.06 26.53 -1.40
CA PHE A 91 -26.97 26.71 -2.34
C PHE A 91 -27.09 28.11 -2.96
N GLU A 92 -26.34 29.05 -2.40
CA GLU A 92 -26.03 30.32 -3.03
C GLU A 92 -25.36 30.03 -4.38
N GLN A 93 -26.03 30.40 -5.46
CA GLN A 93 -25.44 30.36 -6.80
C GLN A 93 -24.35 31.43 -6.86
N LEU A 94 -23.10 30.97 -6.88
CA LEU A 94 -21.88 31.66 -7.33
C LEU A 94 -21.44 32.90 -6.53
#